data_AF-A0A9E0X0L2-F1
#
_entry.id   AF-A0A9E0X0L2-F1
#
_cell.length_a   1.000
_cell.length_b   1.000
_cell.length_c   1.000
_cell.angle_alpha   90.00
_cell.angle_beta   90.00
_cell.angle_gamma   90.00
#
_symmetry.space_group_name_H-M   'P 1'
#
loop_
_entity.id
_entity.type
_entity.pdbx_description
1 polymer ?
#
loop_
_entity_poly.entity_id
_entity_poly.type
_entity_poly.pdbx_seq_one_letter_code
_entity_poly.pdbx_strand_id
1 'polypeptide(L)'
;MVREEEKHLIRQCVDALREGIPGFKSRRPQMEMIAAVANTLSRCRAEDEQAGNGDHLAIVEAGTGTGKSFGALVPALVMAKCRQKRLVVSSSTVALQHQYA
;
A
#
# COMPACT_ATOMS: atom_id res chain seq x y z
N MET A 1 -4.57 -12.22 7.35
CA MET A 1 -3.58 -11.59 8.26
C MET A 1 -2.29 -11.34 7.48
N VAL A 2 -1.56 -10.27 7.80
CA VAL A 2 -0.26 -9.97 7.17
C VAL A 2 0.80 -10.96 7.69
N ARG A 3 1.47 -11.65 6.77
CA ARG A 3 2.54 -12.63 7.05
C ARG A 3 3.82 -11.93 7.49
N GLU A 4 4.68 -12.60 8.26
CA GLU A 4 5.95 -12.00 8.72
C GLU A 4 6.89 -11.60 7.57
N GLU A 5 6.92 -12.40 6.51
CA GLU A 5 7.65 -12.06 5.27
C GLU A 5 7.13 -10.78 4.61
N GLU A 6 5.81 -10.57 4.59
CA GLU A 6 5.17 -9.35 4.05
C GLU A 6 5.54 -8.14 4.93
N LYS A 7 5.50 -8.29 6.27
CA LYS A 7 5.90 -7.23 7.20
C LYS A 7 7.38 -6.87 7.06
N HIS A 8 8.25 -7.87 6.94
CA HIS A 8 9.68 -7.66 6.77
C HIS A 8 9.97 -6.92 5.47
N LEU A 9 9.38 -7.35 4.35
CA LEU A 9 9.57 -6.71 3.06
C LEU A 9 9.00 -5.27 3.02
N ILE A 10 7.85 -5.02 3.67
CA ILE A 10 7.32 -3.66 3.81
C ILE A 10 8.33 -2.75 4.54
N ARG A 11 8.92 -3.23 5.65
CA ARG A 11 9.93 -2.44 6.40
C ARG A 11 11.16 -2.15 5.54
N GLN A 12 11.68 -3.18 4.85
CA GLN A 12 12.81 -3.02 3.93
C GLN A 12 12.52 -1.99 2.83
N CYS A 13 11.32 -2.01 2.23
CA CYS A 13 10.95 -1.01 1.24
C CYS A 13 10.87 0.42 1.83
N VAL A 14 10.34 0.56 3.04
CA VAL A 14 10.30 1.88 3.72
C VAL A 14 11.70 2.38 4.04
N ASP A 15 12.60 1.52 4.51
CA ASP A 15 13.98 1.90 4.83
C ASP A 15 14.76 2.26 3.56
N ALA A 16 14.58 1.51 2.46
CA ALA A 16 15.15 1.86 1.16
C ALA A 16 14.65 3.24 0.65
N LEU A 17 13.39 3.59 0.88
CA LEU A 17 12.87 4.93 0.53
C LEU A 17 13.51 6.03 1.41
N ARG A 18 13.72 5.76 2.69
CA ARG A 18 14.36 6.71 3.63
C ARG A 18 15.80 6.99 3.23
N GLU A 19 16.53 5.95 2.83
CA GLU A 19 17.94 6.05 2.42
C GLU A 19 18.09 6.63 1.01
N GLY A 20 17.19 6.26 0.08
CA GLY A 20 17.30 6.61 -1.33
C GLY A 20 16.70 7.96 -1.74
N ILE A 21 15.86 8.58 -0.89
CA ILE A 21 15.20 9.86 -1.22
C ILE A 21 15.70 10.96 -0.29
N PRO A 22 16.54 11.88 -0.79
CA PRO A 22 16.99 13.03 -0.02
C PRO A 22 15.82 13.83 0.56
N GLY A 23 15.87 14.10 1.87
CA GLY A 23 14.81 14.85 2.56
C GLY A 23 13.53 14.06 2.84
N PHE A 24 13.53 12.73 2.64
CA PHE A 24 12.41 11.89 3.04
C PHE A 24 12.15 12.03 4.55
N LYS A 25 10.88 12.28 4.91
CA LYS A 25 10.44 12.36 6.30
C LYS A 25 9.38 11.31 6.55
N SER A 26 9.70 10.35 7.42
CA SER A 26 8.73 9.39 7.92
C SER A 26 7.68 10.13 8.76
N ARG A 27 6.39 9.95 8.45
CA ARG A 27 5.29 10.57 9.18
C ARG A 27 4.36 9.51 9.74
N ARG A 28 3.80 9.75 10.93
CA ARG A 28 2.86 8.83 11.57
C ARG A 28 1.68 8.45 10.66
N PRO A 29 0.99 9.39 9.97
CA PRO A 29 -0.13 9.01 9.11
C PRO A 29 0.28 8.15 7.90
N GLN A 30 1.51 8.28 7.41
CA GLN A 30 2.04 7.40 6.37
C GLN A 30 2.17 5.96 6.89
N MET A 31 2.68 5.78 8.12
CA MET A 31 2.81 4.46 8.74
C MET A 31 1.46 3.84 9.08
N GLU A 32 0.50 4.64 9.53
CA GLU A 32 -0.89 4.22 9.76
C GLU A 32 -1.56 3.77 8.45
N MET A 33 -1.39 4.54 7.37
CA MET A 33 -1.86 4.14 6.04
C MET A 33 -1.20 2.84 5.57
N ILE A 34 0.11 2.66 5.77
CA ILE A 34 0.81 1.42 5.42
C ILE A 34 0.18 0.22 6.11
N ALA A 35 -0.06 0.33 7.42
CA ALA A 35 -0.67 -0.72 8.21
C ALA A 35 -2.12 -0.99 7.77
N ALA A 36 -2.90 0.07 7.50
CA ALA A 36 -4.29 -0.06 7.06
C ALA A 36 -4.39 -0.79 5.70
N VAL A 37 -3.59 -0.37 4.71
CA VAL A 37 -3.58 -1.00 3.39
C VAL A 37 -3.08 -2.44 3.46
N ALA A 38 -1.97 -2.72 4.17
CA ALA A 38 -1.45 -4.08 4.29
C ALA A 38 -2.46 -5.03 4.94
N ASN A 39 -3.09 -4.62 6.05
CA ASN A 39 -4.09 -5.44 6.74
C ASN A 39 -5.31 -5.72 5.86
N THR A 40 -5.79 -4.71 5.16
CA THR A 40 -6.94 -4.80 4.25
C THR A 40 -6.65 -5.75 3.10
N LEU A 41 -5.54 -5.55 2.40
CA LEU A 41 -5.12 -6.43 1.30
C LEU A 41 -4.76 -7.84 1.79
N SER A 42 -4.44 -8.01 3.07
CA SER A 42 -4.20 -9.33 3.65
C SER A 42 -5.43 -10.23 3.68
N ARG A 43 -6.61 -9.64 3.47
CA ARG A 43 -7.93 -10.27 3.42
C ARG A 43 -8.47 -10.36 1.99
N CYS A 44 -7.68 -9.95 0.98
CA CYS A 44 -8.04 -10.18 -0.42
C CYS A 44 -8.25 -11.67 -0.66
N ARG A 45 -9.37 -11.98 -1.34
CA ARG A 45 -9.86 -13.32 -1.56
C ARG A 45 -9.11 -14.07 -2.65
N ALA A 46 -9.14 -15.39 -2.58
CA ALA A 46 -8.87 -16.25 -3.73
C ALA A 46 -9.99 -16.12 -4.78
N GLU A 47 -9.72 -16.53 -6.02
CA GLU A 47 -10.70 -16.43 -7.13
C GLU A 47 -11.95 -17.29 -6.90
N ASP A 48 -11.81 -18.39 -6.16
CA ASP A 48 -12.88 -19.35 -5.89
C ASP A 48 -13.60 -19.13 -4.55
N GLU A 49 -13.25 -18.08 -3.80
CA GLU A 49 -13.90 -17.77 -2.52
C GLU A 49 -15.21 -17.02 -2.73
N GLN A 50 -16.24 -17.40 -1.95
CA GLN A 50 -17.54 -16.74 -1.97
C GLN A 50 -17.45 -15.23 -1.68
N ALA A 51 -18.41 -14.49 -2.22
CA ALA A 51 -18.65 -13.12 -1.81
C ALA A 51 -18.89 -13.07 -0.30
N GLY A 52 -18.06 -12.34 0.42
CA GLY A 52 -18.17 -12.04 1.85
C GLY A 52 -18.28 -10.54 2.10
N ASN A 53 -18.14 -10.14 3.36
CA ASN A 53 -18.69 -8.88 3.89
C ASN A 53 -17.88 -7.60 3.63
N GLY A 54 -16.99 -7.58 2.63
CA GLY A 54 -16.20 -6.40 2.30
C GLY A 54 -14.96 -6.16 3.18
N ASP A 55 -14.52 -7.12 3.99
CA ASP A 55 -13.37 -6.98 4.91
C ASP A 55 -12.02 -6.70 4.24
N HIS A 56 -11.96 -6.79 2.90
CA HIS A 56 -10.82 -6.47 2.04
C HIS A 56 -10.92 -5.08 1.39
N LEU A 57 -11.87 -4.26 1.86
CA LEU A 57 -12.05 -2.87 1.43
C LEU A 57 -11.69 -1.94 2.59
N ALA A 58 -11.00 -0.85 2.29
CA ALA A 58 -10.71 0.20 3.25
C ALA A 58 -10.85 1.57 2.59
N ILE A 59 -11.30 2.53 3.39
CA ILE A 59 -11.37 3.94 3.04
C ILE A 59 -10.31 4.63 3.88
N VAL A 60 -9.40 5.37 3.24
CA VAL A 60 -8.36 6.12 3.92
C VAL A 60 -8.40 7.55 3.42
N GLU A 61 -8.67 8.48 4.32
CA GLU A 61 -8.53 9.91 4.07
C GLU A 61 -7.14 10.38 4.51
N ALA A 62 -6.45 11.13 3.64
CA ALA A 62 -5.15 11.69 3.95
C ALA A 62 -5.01 13.09 3.36
N GLY A 63 -4.56 14.03 4.20
CA GLY A 63 -4.30 15.40 3.78
C GLY A 63 -3.16 15.52 2.76
N THR A 64 -3.06 16.69 2.13
CA THR A 64 -1.96 17.03 1.21
C THR A 64 -0.61 16.99 1.94
N GLY A 65 0.47 16.62 1.23
CA GLY A 65 1.82 16.54 1.82
C GLY A 65 2.08 15.37 2.78
N THR A 66 1.07 14.56 3.10
CA THR A 66 1.20 13.40 4.01
C THR A 66 2.08 12.27 3.48
N GLY A 67 2.32 12.23 2.16
CA GLY A 67 2.99 11.11 1.50
C GLY A 67 2.05 9.95 1.18
N LYS A 68 0.78 10.25 0.88
CA LYS A 68 -0.29 9.28 0.58
C LYS A 68 0.11 8.25 -0.49
N SER A 69 0.85 8.68 -1.51
CA SER A 69 1.31 7.80 -2.59
C SER A 69 2.22 6.69 -2.06
N PHE A 70 3.24 7.02 -1.26
CA PHE A 70 4.09 6.00 -0.63
C PHE A 70 3.34 5.15 0.40
N GLY A 71 2.49 5.79 1.21
CA GLY A 71 1.69 5.10 2.22
C GLY A 71 0.76 4.03 1.64
N ALA A 72 0.20 4.27 0.45
CA ALA A 72 -0.65 3.32 -0.26
C ALA A 72 0.15 2.30 -1.08
N LEU A 73 1.18 2.74 -1.82
CA LEU A 73 1.83 1.90 -2.82
C LEU A 73 2.83 0.89 -2.24
N VAL A 74 3.60 1.25 -1.21
CA VAL A 74 4.56 0.33 -0.60
C VAL A 74 3.90 -0.97 -0.13
N PRO A 75 2.86 -0.94 0.73
CA PRO A 75 2.19 -2.18 1.13
C PRO A 75 1.49 -2.83 -0.05
N ALA A 76 0.85 -2.07 -0.96
CA ALA A 76 0.12 -2.66 -2.08
C ALA A 76 1.03 -3.45 -3.04
N LEU A 77 2.21 -2.92 -3.36
CA LEU A 77 3.21 -3.60 -4.18
C LEU A 77 3.75 -4.87 -3.51
N VAL A 78 4.05 -4.81 -2.20
CA VAL A 78 4.50 -5.98 -1.44
C VAL A 78 3.42 -7.05 -1.43
N MET A 79 2.18 -6.69 -1.10
CA MET A 79 1.07 -7.64 -1.06
C MET A 79 0.81 -8.27 -2.43
N ALA A 80 0.83 -7.48 -3.50
CA ALA A 80 0.67 -7.97 -4.87
C ALA A 80 1.80 -8.95 -5.24
N LYS A 81 3.05 -8.60 -4.95
CA LYS A 81 4.22 -9.45 -5.21
C LYS A 81 4.17 -10.77 -4.42
N CYS A 82 3.99 -10.70 -3.10
CA CYS A 82 3.99 -11.86 -2.21
C CYS A 82 2.79 -12.78 -2.42
N ARG A 83 1.70 -12.29 -3.02
CA ARG A 83 0.47 -13.07 -3.28
C ARG A 83 0.25 -13.38 -4.75
N GLN A 84 1.21 -13.06 -5.61
CA GLN A 84 1.14 -13.27 -7.06
C GLN A 84 -0.14 -12.67 -7.68
N LYS A 85 -0.50 -11.46 -7.24
CA LYS A 85 -1.64 -10.70 -7.75
C LYS A 85 -1.16 -9.49 -8.54
N ARG A 86 -2.01 -9.00 -9.44
CA ARG A 86 -1.78 -7.75 -10.18
C ARG A 86 -2.22 -6.57 -9.32
N LEU A 87 -1.35 -5.57 -9.16
CA LEU A 87 -1.72 -4.28 -8.59
C LEU A 87 -2.27 -3.36 -9.68
N VAL A 88 -3.48 -2.84 -9.49
CA VAL A 88 -4.04 -1.79 -10.33
C VAL A 88 -4.17 -0.52 -9.49
N VAL A 89 -3.57 0.56 -9.96
CA VAL A 89 -3.65 1.89 -9.34
C VAL A 89 -4.47 2.77 -10.27
N SER A 90 -5.56 3.34 -9.75
CA SER A 90 -6.43 4.24 -10.51
C SER A 90 -6.39 5.64 -9.91
N SER A 91 -6.43 6.67 -10.77
CA SER A 91 -6.39 8.07 -10.40
C SER A 91 -7.29 8.89 -11.33
N SER A 92 -7.78 10.03 -10.85
CA SER A 92 -8.86 10.80 -11.48
C SER A 92 -8.48 11.43 -12.82
N THR A 93 -7.20 11.70 -13.08
CA THR A 93 -6.76 12.33 -14.33
C THR A 93 -5.48 11.70 -14.87
N VAL A 94 -5.28 11.79 -16.18
CA VAL A 94 -4.06 11.33 -16.87
C VAL A 94 -2.81 12.04 -16.30
N ALA A 95 -2.90 13.34 -16.00
CA ALA A 95 -1.81 14.10 -15.40
C ALA A 95 -1.36 13.53 -14.04
N LEU A 96 -2.31 13.08 -13.20
CA LEU A 96 -1.97 12.42 -11.94
C LEU A 96 -1.42 11.00 -12.13
N GLN A 97 -1.82 10.29 -13.19
CA GLN A 97 -1.25 8.99 -13.52
C GLN A 97 0.21 9.11 -13.95
N HIS A 98 0.56 10.17 -14.71
CA HIS A 98 1.95 10.45 -15.07
C HIS A 98 2.86 10.74 -13.87
N GLN A 99 2.33 11.11 -12.70
CA GLN A 99 3.16 11.24 -11.49
C GLN A 99 3.61 9.90 -10.91
N TYR A 100 3.02 8.79 -11.37
CA TYR A 100 3.38 7.42 -10.98
C TYR A 100 4.19 6.68 -12.06
N ALA A 101 4.33 7.27 -13.25
CA ALA A 101 5.11 6.74 -14.37
C ALA A 101 6.58 7.15 -14.23
#